data_AF-A0A2T9JTH4-F1
#
_entry.id   AF-A0A2T9JTH4-F1
#
_cell.length_a   1.000
_cell.length_b   1.000
_cell.length_c   1.000
_cell.angle_alpha   90.00
_cell.angle_beta   90.00
_cell.angle_gamma   90.00
#
_symmetry.space_group_name_H-M   'P 1'
#
loop_
_entity.id
_entity.type
_entity.pdbx_description
1 polymer ?
#
loop_
_entity_poly.entity_id
_entity_poly.type
_entity_poly.pdbx_seq_one_letter_code
_entity_poly.pdbx_strand_id
1 'polypeptide(L)'
;MTEPTLKLLPAAEMRPPGLDLWDGSPDPPRREVRILDVIHRMFDFTVDRTNTVERRVLHLRALHLLDGKPVLVEKRVIQDSLVFAALGSSERTFADPLRAWNAMPGIAADHAKLAFSDTRALPCQAEEAGLLEASAGVPALVYRHEAADREHQIFFNLEQCAVGLKLRTLEGKAYWDYLD
;
A
#
# COMPACT_ATOMS: atom_id res chain seq x y z
N MET A 1 -23.86 -22.25 -5.87
CA MET A 1 -23.13 -20.97 -6.04
C MET A 1 -23.05 -20.32 -4.68
N THR A 2 -21.93 -20.47 -3.98
CA THR A 2 -21.70 -19.84 -2.68
C THR A 2 -21.29 -18.40 -2.92
N GLU A 3 -22.09 -17.46 -2.39
CA GLU A 3 -21.72 -16.05 -2.32
C GLU A 3 -20.35 -15.90 -1.64
N PRO A 4 -19.48 -14.97 -2.11
CA PRO A 4 -18.23 -14.70 -1.43
C PRO A 4 -18.56 -14.14 -0.05
N THR A 5 -18.34 -14.95 0.97
CA THR A 5 -18.50 -14.54 2.36
C THR A 5 -17.51 -13.41 2.62
N LEU A 6 -18.02 -12.17 2.66
CA LEU A 6 -17.31 -11.00 3.16
C LEU A 6 -16.87 -11.30 4.60
N LYS A 7 -15.63 -11.75 4.75
CA LYS A 7 -15.01 -11.86 6.07
C LYS A 7 -14.76 -10.42 6.54
N LEU A 8 -15.59 -9.95 7.47
CA LEU A 8 -15.32 -8.77 8.28
C LEU A 8 -14.11 -9.09 9.17
N LEU A 9 -12.94 -8.61 8.78
CA LEU A 9 -11.69 -8.83 9.48
C LEU A 9 -11.50 -7.74 10.56
N PRO A 10 -11.02 -8.08 11.78
CA PRO A 10 -10.70 -7.09 12.80
C PRO A 10 -9.55 -6.16 12.35
N ALA A 11 -9.49 -4.94 12.90
CA ALA A 11 -8.49 -3.90 12.55
C ALA A 11 -7.01 -4.35 12.65
N ALA A 12 -6.72 -5.45 13.34
CA ALA A 12 -5.39 -6.07 13.36
C ALA A 12 -4.92 -6.63 11.99
N GLU A 13 -5.85 -6.85 11.05
CA GLU A 13 -5.56 -7.36 9.70
C GLU A 13 -5.30 -6.25 8.68
N MET A 14 -5.19 -5.00 9.13
CA MET A 14 -4.91 -3.82 8.30
C MET A 14 -3.45 -3.39 8.27
N ARG A 15 -2.54 -4.16 8.88
CA ARG A 15 -1.12 -3.91 8.71
C ARG A 15 -0.71 -4.34 7.29
N PRO A 16 -0.38 -3.41 6.38
CA PRO A 16 0.06 -3.79 5.06
C PRO A 16 1.36 -4.59 5.16
N PRO A 17 1.63 -5.52 4.22
CA PRO A 17 2.83 -6.33 4.27
C PRO A 17 4.09 -5.49 4.34
N GLY A 18 4.88 -5.72 5.38
CA GLY A 18 6.15 -5.05 5.61
C GLY A 18 7.33 -5.83 5.06
N LEU A 19 8.50 -5.19 5.07
CA LEU A 19 9.81 -5.81 4.91
C LEU A 19 10.48 -5.98 6.28
N ASP A 20 9.71 -6.39 7.29
CA ASP A 20 10.03 -6.40 8.71
C ASP A 20 10.23 -7.82 9.27
N LEU A 21 10.18 -8.86 8.43
CA LEU A 21 10.42 -10.23 8.87
C LEU A 21 11.78 -10.42 9.56
N TRP A 22 12.78 -9.64 9.15
CA TRP A 22 14.11 -9.69 9.72
C TRP A 22 14.24 -8.93 11.06
N ASP A 23 13.16 -8.34 11.58
CA ASP A 23 13.13 -7.74 12.90
C ASP A 23 13.44 -8.82 13.97
N GLY A 24 14.65 -8.79 14.53
CA GLY A 24 15.15 -9.80 15.47
C GLY A 24 16.21 -10.76 14.88
N SER A 25 16.50 -10.67 13.59
CA SER A 25 17.72 -11.28 13.01
C SER A 25 18.97 -10.66 13.66
N PRO A 26 20.02 -11.43 13.94
CA PRO A 26 21.30 -10.88 14.40
C PRO A 26 21.96 -9.96 13.36
N ASP A 27 21.61 -10.11 12.08
CA ASP A 27 22.09 -9.29 10.96
C ASP A 27 20.96 -9.08 9.94
N PRO A 28 20.04 -8.11 10.16
CA PRO A 28 18.95 -7.83 9.23
C PRO A 28 19.44 -6.98 8.05
N PRO A 29 18.90 -7.18 6.83
CA PRO A 29 19.22 -6.34 5.69
C PRO A 29 18.82 -4.89 5.96
N ARG A 30 19.64 -3.95 5.48
CA ARG A 30 19.35 -2.53 5.64
C ARG A 30 18.14 -2.15 4.78
N ARG A 31 17.06 -1.74 5.44
CA ARG A 31 15.84 -1.25 4.79
C ARG A 31 15.90 0.25 4.53
N GLU A 32 15.50 0.65 3.33
CA GLU A 32 15.31 2.05 2.95
C GLU A 32 13.97 2.20 2.19
N VAL A 33 13.28 3.33 2.41
CA VAL A 33 12.10 3.72 1.65
C VAL A 33 12.40 5.08 1.01
N ARG A 34 12.35 5.13 -0.33
CA ARG A 34 12.53 6.37 -1.11
C ARG A 34 11.19 6.81 -1.68
N ILE A 35 10.72 7.98 -1.29
CA ILE A 35 9.51 8.57 -1.91
C ILE A 35 9.88 9.01 -3.32
N LEU A 36 9.16 8.49 -4.32
CA LEU A 36 9.38 8.78 -5.74
C LEU A 36 8.56 10.01 -6.17
N ASP A 37 7.28 10.04 -5.79
CA ASP A 37 6.37 11.12 -6.14
C ASP A 37 5.28 11.32 -5.11
N VAL A 38 4.77 12.55 -5.12
CA VAL A 38 3.67 13.04 -4.30
C VAL A 38 2.75 13.83 -5.22
N ILE A 39 1.53 13.34 -5.44
CA ILE A 39 0.59 13.97 -6.36
C ILE A 39 -0.72 14.24 -5.61
N HIS A 40 -1.10 15.51 -5.57
CA HIS A 40 -2.41 15.95 -5.13
C HIS A 40 -3.32 16.12 -6.35
N ARG A 41 -4.40 15.37 -6.41
CA ARG A 41 -5.39 15.50 -7.49
C ARG A 41 -6.80 15.18 -7.01
N MET A 42 -7.77 15.54 -7.83
CA MET A 42 -9.11 14.96 -7.73
C MET A 42 -9.04 13.52 -8.26
N PHE A 43 -9.60 12.57 -7.51
CA PHE A 43 -9.66 11.16 -7.89
C PHE A 43 -11.04 10.59 -7.57
N ASP A 44 -11.50 9.72 -8.45
CA ASP A 44 -12.75 8.98 -8.30
C ASP A 44 -12.41 7.56 -7.79
N PHE A 45 -12.92 7.21 -6.61
CA PHE A 45 -12.70 5.90 -5.96
C PHE A 45 -13.70 4.82 -6.43
N THR A 46 -14.48 5.05 -7.49
CA THR A 46 -15.66 4.27 -7.87
C THR A 46 -15.49 2.74 -7.77
N VAL A 47 -16.21 2.15 -6.80
CA VAL A 47 -16.67 0.74 -6.85
C VAL A 47 -18.19 0.65 -7.08
N ASP A 48 -18.92 1.76 -6.92
CA ASP A 48 -20.36 1.81 -7.17
C ASP A 48 -20.74 2.96 -8.12
N ARG A 49 -21.43 2.64 -9.22
CA ARG A 49 -21.78 3.55 -10.34
C ARG A 49 -22.73 4.70 -9.96
N THR A 50 -23.06 4.83 -8.68
CA THR A 50 -24.05 5.76 -8.14
C THR A 50 -23.44 6.91 -7.34
N ASN A 51 -22.13 6.89 -7.04
CA ASN A 51 -21.47 7.91 -6.24
C ASN A 51 -20.38 8.64 -7.05
N THR A 52 -20.78 9.66 -7.79
CA THR A 52 -19.92 10.49 -8.66
C THR A 52 -19.37 11.71 -7.94
N VAL A 53 -18.79 11.53 -6.75
CA VAL A 53 -18.17 12.62 -6.01
C VAL A 53 -16.66 12.51 -6.15
N GLU A 54 -16.09 13.34 -7.02
CA GLU A 54 -14.65 13.53 -7.08
C GLU A 54 -14.15 13.98 -5.70
N ARG A 55 -13.14 13.29 -5.16
CA ARG A 55 -12.52 13.64 -3.88
C ARG A 55 -11.08 14.07 -4.08
N ARG A 56 -10.64 15.02 -3.26
CA ARG A 56 -9.21 15.34 -3.15
C ARG A 56 -8.49 14.16 -2.51
N VAL A 57 -7.43 13.69 -3.16
CA VAL A 57 -6.63 12.60 -2.67
C VAL A 57 -5.16 12.91 -2.75
N LEU A 58 -4.41 12.26 -1.88
CA LEU A 58 -2.96 12.22 -1.92
C LEU A 58 -2.51 10.88 -2.49
N HIS A 59 -1.82 10.93 -3.63
CA HIS A 59 -1.08 9.81 -4.18
C HIS A 59 0.37 9.91 -3.70
N LEU A 60 0.88 8.82 -3.15
CA LEU A 60 2.29 8.64 -2.86
C LEU A 60 2.78 7.38 -3.55
N ARG A 61 3.97 7.47 -4.15
CA ARG A 61 4.69 6.29 -4.59
C ARG A 61 6.04 6.22 -3.91
N ALA A 62 6.41 5.03 -3.46
CA ALA A 62 7.70 4.77 -2.85
C ALA A 62 8.39 3.55 -3.45
N LEU A 63 9.71 3.60 -3.49
CA LEU A 63 10.59 2.49 -3.80
C LEU A 63 11.20 1.97 -2.51
N HIS A 64 11.06 0.68 -2.27
CA HIS A 64 11.60 -0.01 -1.12
C HIS A 64 12.89 -0.72 -1.52
N LEU A 65 13.92 -0.54 -0.72
CA LEU A 65 15.23 -1.14 -0.94
C LEU A 65 15.62 -2.02 0.24
N LEU A 66 16.28 -3.13 -0.09
CA LEU A 66 16.99 -3.99 0.85
C LEU A 66 18.46 -4.05 0.43
N ASP A 67 19.36 -3.66 1.33
CA ASP A 67 20.81 -3.56 1.08
C ASP A 67 21.14 -2.76 -0.19
N GLY A 68 20.36 -1.69 -0.42
CA GLY A 68 20.51 -0.79 -1.56
C GLY A 68 19.96 -1.34 -2.88
N LYS A 69 19.37 -2.55 -2.90
CA LYS A 69 18.70 -3.10 -4.09
C LYS A 69 17.20 -2.80 -4.05
N PRO A 70 16.60 -2.32 -5.15
CA PRO A 70 15.16 -2.12 -5.22
C PRO A 70 14.44 -3.47 -5.24
N VAL A 71 13.44 -3.64 -4.38
CA VAL A 71 12.70 -4.91 -4.27
C VAL A 71 11.20 -4.76 -4.45
N LEU A 72 10.66 -3.58 -4.14
CA LEU A 72 9.22 -3.35 -4.14
C LEU A 72 8.90 -1.90 -4.45
N VAL A 73 7.93 -1.69 -5.34
CA VAL A 73 7.31 -0.39 -5.59
C VAL A 73 5.95 -0.40 -4.91
N GLU A 74 5.69 0.62 -4.09
CA GLU A 74 4.43 0.76 -3.39
C GLU A 74 3.75 2.07 -3.75
N LYS A 75 2.47 1.98 -4.10
CA LYS A 75 1.59 3.10 -4.41
C LYS A 75 0.52 3.17 -3.33
N ARG A 76 0.33 4.35 -2.75
CA ARG A 76 -0.72 4.65 -1.79
C ARG A 76 -1.59 5.77 -2.31
N VAL A 77 -2.89 5.63 -2.13
CA VAL A 77 -3.88 6.68 -2.41
C VAL A 77 -4.74 6.83 -1.17
N ILE A 78 -4.85 8.04 -0.64
CA ILE A 78 -5.69 8.30 0.54
C ILE A 78 -6.48 9.59 0.37
N GLN A 79 -7.69 9.66 0.92
CA GLN A 79 -8.47 10.90 0.95
C GLN A 79 -7.74 11.99 1.74
N ASP A 80 -7.60 13.18 1.13
CA ASP A 80 -6.85 14.32 1.69
C ASP A 80 -7.46 14.79 3.03
N SER A 81 -8.78 14.73 3.18
CA SER A 81 -9.46 15.08 4.43
C SER A 81 -9.02 14.25 5.63
N LEU A 82 -8.73 12.96 5.45
CA LEU A 82 -8.24 12.08 6.52
C LEU A 82 -6.80 12.41 6.88
N VAL A 83 -5.97 12.71 5.88
CA VAL A 83 -4.59 13.15 6.08
C VAL A 83 -4.55 14.49 6.81
N PHE A 84 -5.40 15.44 6.41
CA PHE A 84 -5.55 16.72 7.07
C PHE A 84 -6.00 16.56 8.53
N ALA A 85 -7.01 15.73 8.80
CA ALA A 85 -7.51 15.49 10.15
C ALA A 85 -6.41 14.91 11.07
N ALA A 86 -5.58 14.01 10.55
CA ALA A 86 -4.53 13.35 11.33
C ALA A 86 -3.25 14.19 11.50
N LEU A 87 -2.85 14.95 10.47
CA LEU A 87 -1.57 15.68 10.46
C LEU A 87 -1.74 17.20 10.66
N GLY A 88 -2.98 17.67 10.73
CA GLY A 88 -3.36 19.06 11.00
C GLY A 88 -3.12 20.04 9.85
N SER A 89 -2.51 19.60 8.75
CA SER A 89 -2.26 20.43 7.56
C SER A 89 -1.85 19.59 6.35
N SER A 90 -2.59 19.73 5.24
CA SER A 90 -2.21 19.13 3.95
C SER A 90 -0.89 19.73 3.45
N GLU A 91 -0.65 21.03 3.65
CA GLU A 91 0.63 21.68 3.29
C GLU A 91 1.85 21.06 3.98
N ARG A 92 1.75 20.76 5.28
CA ARG A 92 2.84 20.08 6.02
C ARG A 92 3.07 18.65 5.57
N THR A 93 2.02 18.01 5.07
CA THR A 93 2.09 16.66 4.50
C THR A 93 2.91 16.67 3.21
N PHE A 94 2.80 17.71 2.38
CA PHE A 94 3.65 17.90 1.21
C PHE A 94 5.09 18.27 1.57
N ALA A 95 5.29 19.01 2.66
CA ALA A 95 6.61 19.39 3.13
C ALA A 95 7.41 18.22 3.73
N ASP A 96 6.73 17.17 4.22
CA ASP A 96 7.34 15.95 4.75
C ASP A 96 6.58 14.69 4.27
N PRO A 97 6.83 14.25 3.02
CA PRO A 97 6.14 13.10 2.42
C PRO A 97 6.42 11.78 3.13
N LEU A 98 7.60 11.65 3.77
CA LEU A 98 7.97 10.42 4.49
C LEU A 98 7.18 10.30 5.79
N ARG A 99 6.93 11.40 6.49
CA ARG A 99 6.02 11.42 7.64
C ARG A 99 4.60 11.05 7.22
N ALA A 100 4.12 11.63 6.12
CA ALA A 100 2.81 11.29 5.57
C ALA A 100 2.70 9.80 5.24
N TRP A 101 3.69 9.29 4.51
CA TRP A 101 3.83 7.87 4.19
C TRP A 101 3.69 7.01 5.44
N ASN A 102 4.50 7.25 6.47
CA ASN A 102 4.50 6.44 7.69
C ASN A 102 3.18 6.50 8.47
N ALA A 103 2.45 7.62 8.40
CA ALA A 103 1.18 7.79 9.12
C ALA A 103 -0.02 7.15 8.42
N MET A 104 -0.03 7.11 7.08
CA MET A 104 -1.21 6.68 6.30
C MET A 104 -1.81 5.33 6.70
N PRO A 105 -1.04 4.24 6.91
CA PRO A 105 -1.61 2.95 7.29
C PRO A 105 -2.33 3.00 8.63
N GLY A 106 -1.78 3.73 9.62
CA GLY A 106 -2.41 3.91 10.92
C GLY A 106 -3.71 4.72 10.82
N ILE A 107 -3.66 5.84 10.08
CA ILE A 107 -4.85 6.66 9.81
C ILE A 107 -5.94 5.81 9.15
N ALA A 108 -5.56 5.00 8.15
CA ALA A 108 -6.51 4.15 7.45
C ALA A 108 -7.11 3.09 8.38
N ALA A 109 -6.29 2.44 9.21
CA ALA A 109 -6.74 1.44 10.16
C ALA A 109 -7.74 2.00 11.19
N ASP A 110 -7.49 3.21 11.70
CA ASP A 110 -8.35 3.85 12.70
C ASP A 110 -9.75 4.20 12.14
N HIS A 111 -9.83 4.51 10.84
CA HIS A 111 -11.06 4.96 10.18
C HIS A 111 -11.81 3.86 9.44
N ALA A 112 -11.14 2.74 9.14
CA ALA A 112 -11.74 1.64 8.41
C ALA A 112 -12.83 0.92 9.20
N LYS A 113 -13.77 0.38 8.45
CA LYS A 113 -14.80 -0.55 8.93
C LYS A 113 -14.80 -1.83 8.14
N LEU A 114 -14.39 -1.72 6.88
CA LEU A 114 -14.16 -2.83 5.97
C LEU A 114 -12.78 -2.68 5.37
N ALA A 115 -12.12 -3.80 5.17
CA ALA A 115 -10.87 -3.88 4.44
C ALA A 115 -10.91 -5.10 3.51
N PHE A 116 -10.36 -4.93 2.33
CA PHE A 116 -10.18 -6.00 1.35
C PHE A 116 -8.72 -6.06 0.96
N SER A 117 -8.19 -7.27 0.82
CA SER A 117 -6.85 -7.47 0.27
C SER A 117 -6.83 -8.65 -0.68
N ASP A 118 -6.07 -8.52 -1.75
CA ASP A 118 -5.78 -9.62 -2.66
C ASP A 118 -4.32 -9.62 -3.09
N THR A 119 -3.89 -10.76 -3.63
CA THR A 119 -2.52 -10.93 -4.12
C THR A 119 -2.55 -11.74 -5.39
N ARG A 120 -1.92 -11.24 -6.45
CA ARG A 120 -1.95 -11.86 -7.78
C ARG A 120 -0.57 -11.84 -8.41
N ALA A 121 -0.24 -12.90 -9.13
CA ALA A 121 0.87 -12.90 -10.05
C ALA A 121 0.45 -12.21 -11.35
N LEU A 122 1.13 -11.12 -11.71
CA LEU A 122 0.86 -10.32 -12.90
C LEU A 122 2.18 -10.02 -13.62
N PRO A 123 2.17 -9.83 -14.94
CA PRO A 123 3.36 -9.36 -15.65
C PRO A 123 3.75 -7.96 -15.16
N CYS A 124 5.02 -7.79 -14.77
CA CYS A 124 5.58 -6.51 -14.36
C CYS A 124 5.51 -5.52 -15.53
N GLN A 125 4.88 -4.34 -15.34
CA GLN A 125 4.80 -3.35 -16.40
C GLN A 125 6.15 -2.64 -16.57
N ALA A 126 6.34 -1.97 -17.71
CA ALA A 126 7.61 -1.37 -18.07
C ALA A 126 8.09 -0.31 -17.05
N GLU A 127 7.17 0.44 -16.45
CA GLU A 127 7.49 1.47 -15.46
C GLU A 127 8.01 0.84 -14.16
N GLU A 128 7.28 -0.10 -13.55
CA GLU A 128 7.74 -0.81 -12.36
C GLU A 128 9.01 -1.61 -12.62
N ALA A 129 9.12 -2.25 -13.79
CA ALA A 129 10.31 -3.00 -14.17
C ALA A 129 11.56 -2.09 -14.21
N GLY A 130 11.43 -0.87 -14.75
CA GLY A 130 12.51 0.12 -14.73
C GLY A 130 12.93 0.53 -13.31
N LEU A 131 11.97 0.70 -12.40
CA LEU A 131 12.23 1.04 -11.00
C LEU A 131 12.83 -0.12 -10.19
N LEU A 132 12.44 -1.35 -10.53
CA LEU A 132 12.88 -2.58 -9.87
C LEU A 132 14.12 -3.20 -10.50
N GLU A 133 14.76 -2.51 -11.46
CA GLU A 133 15.92 -3.01 -12.21
C GLU A 133 15.66 -4.40 -12.84
N ALA A 134 14.43 -4.62 -13.29
CA ALA A 134 13.94 -5.87 -13.86
C ALA A 134 13.55 -5.68 -15.33
N SER A 135 13.35 -6.80 -16.04
CA SER A 135 12.83 -6.78 -17.41
C SER A 135 11.31 -6.63 -17.42
N ALA A 136 10.75 -5.83 -18.32
CA ALA A 136 9.31 -5.76 -18.50
C ALA A 136 8.73 -7.15 -18.85
N GLY A 137 7.57 -7.47 -18.28
CA GLY A 137 6.89 -8.75 -18.49
C GLY A 137 7.36 -9.90 -17.59
N VAL A 138 8.40 -9.72 -16.76
CA VAL A 138 8.74 -10.74 -15.74
C VAL A 138 7.60 -10.91 -14.75
N PRO A 139 7.41 -12.10 -14.17
CA PRO A 139 6.41 -12.31 -13.14
C PRO A 139 6.67 -11.39 -11.92
N ALA A 140 5.69 -10.55 -11.61
CA ALA A 140 5.64 -9.78 -10.38
C ALA A 140 4.52 -10.31 -9.49
N LEU A 141 4.72 -10.27 -8.18
CA LEU A 141 3.67 -10.48 -7.21
C LEU A 141 3.11 -9.11 -6.81
N VAL A 142 1.82 -8.91 -7.02
CA VAL A 142 1.12 -7.66 -6.73
C VAL A 142 0.16 -7.90 -5.57
N TYR A 143 0.39 -7.23 -4.45
CA TYR A 143 -0.53 -7.16 -3.31
C TYR A 143 -1.34 -5.87 -3.41
N ARG A 144 -2.66 -5.96 -3.25
CA ARG A 144 -3.51 -4.78 -3.10
C ARG A 144 -4.26 -4.83 -1.79
N HIS A 145 -4.50 -3.65 -1.24
CA HIS A 145 -5.31 -3.44 -0.06
C HIS A 145 -6.18 -2.21 -0.23
N GLU A 146 -7.44 -2.33 0.14
CA GLU A 146 -8.43 -1.27 0.04
C GLU A 146 -9.16 -1.18 1.39
N ALA A 147 -9.28 0.02 1.94
CA ALA A 147 -10.00 0.28 3.18
C ALA A 147 -11.18 1.22 2.93
N ALA A 148 -12.32 0.87 3.52
CA ALA A 148 -13.58 1.56 3.36
C ALA A 148 -14.26 1.88 4.70
N ASP A 149 -15.04 2.96 4.69
CA ASP A 149 -15.76 3.47 5.86
C ASP A 149 -17.10 2.74 6.08
N ARG A 150 -17.95 3.27 6.99
CA ARG A 150 -19.27 2.71 7.31
C ARG A 150 -20.25 2.73 6.12
N GLU A 151 -20.02 3.62 5.16
CA GLU A 151 -20.84 3.78 3.96
C GLU A 151 -20.29 2.96 2.79
N HIS A 152 -19.33 2.06 3.03
CA HIS A 152 -18.62 1.28 2.02
C HIS A 152 -17.84 2.15 1.02
N GLN A 153 -17.50 3.38 1.39
CA GLN A 153 -16.73 4.26 0.54
C GLN A 153 -15.25 4.01 0.78
N ILE A 154 -14.54 3.64 -0.29
CA ILE A 154 -13.09 3.48 -0.25
C ILE A 154 -12.44 4.83 -0.03
N PHE A 155 -11.54 4.89 0.96
CA PHE A 155 -10.78 6.09 1.27
C PHE A 155 -9.27 5.87 1.29
N PHE A 156 -8.81 4.62 1.27
CA PHE A 156 -7.41 4.27 1.24
C PHE A 156 -7.20 3.05 0.33
N ASN A 157 -6.29 3.19 -0.63
CA ASN A 157 -5.82 2.11 -1.50
C ASN A 157 -4.31 2.01 -1.39
N LEU A 158 -3.82 0.78 -1.38
CA LEU A 158 -2.41 0.44 -1.40
C LEU A 158 -2.19 -0.66 -2.43
N GLU A 159 -1.18 -0.49 -3.26
CA GLU A 159 -0.70 -1.50 -4.20
C GLU A 159 0.82 -1.65 -4.03
N GLN A 160 1.26 -2.87 -3.79
CA GLN A 160 2.67 -3.25 -3.69
C GLN A 160 3.00 -4.19 -4.84
N CYS A 161 3.93 -3.80 -5.69
CA CYS A 161 4.45 -4.60 -6.79
C CYS A 161 5.88 -5.01 -6.46
N ALA A 162 6.12 -6.32 -6.39
CA ALA A 162 7.44 -6.87 -6.11
C ALA A 162 7.87 -7.90 -7.16
N VAL A 163 9.15 -7.89 -7.50
CA VAL A 163 9.80 -8.87 -8.39
C VAL A 163 10.84 -9.63 -7.58
N GLY A 164 10.88 -10.95 -7.70
CA GLY A 164 11.81 -11.78 -6.93
C GLY A 164 11.50 -11.87 -5.43
N LEU A 165 10.31 -11.45 -5.01
CA LEU A 165 9.80 -11.61 -3.65
C LEU A 165 8.55 -12.50 -3.63
N LYS A 166 8.30 -13.12 -2.48
CA LYS A 166 7.06 -13.81 -2.14
C LYS A 166 6.42 -13.17 -0.92
N LEU A 167 5.09 -13.27 -0.85
CA LEU A 167 4.31 -12.90 0.32
C LEU A 167 4.22 -14.12 1.24
N ARG A 168 4.63 -13.99 2.50
CA ARG A 168 4.48 -15.02 3.53
C ARG A 168 3.65 -14.48 4.69
N THR A 169 3.15 -15.38 5.53
CA THR A 169 2.41 -15.06 6.74
C THR A 169 3.05 -15.70 7.95
N LEU A 170 3.23 -14.94 9.03
CA LEU A 170 3.80 -15.38 10.30
C LEU A 170 3.01 -14.72 11.42
N GLU A 171 2.51 -15.50 12.38
CA GLU A 171 1.72 -15.00 13.50
C GLU A 171 0.53 -14.10 13.09
N GLY A 172 -0.10 -14.43 11.95
CA GLY A 172 -1.22 -13.67 11.41
C GLY A 172 -0.85 -12.35 10.71
N LYS A 173 0.44 -12.06 10.52
CA LYS A 173 0.93 -10.87 9.80
C LYS A 173 1.54 -11.28 8.46
N ALA A 174 1.16 -10.58 7.40
CA ALA A 174 1.76 -10.74 6.08
C ALA A 174 3.05 -9.91 5.97
N TYR A 175 4.04 -10.44 5.24
CA TYR A 175 5.31 -9.76 4.97
C TYR A 175 5.91 -10.23 3.65
N TRP A 176 6.79 -9.39 3.11
CA TRP A 176 7.56 -9.66 1.91
C TRP A 176 8.89 -10.33 2.28
N ASP A 177 9.23 -11.39 1.54
CA ASP A 177 10.47 -12.14 1.70
C ASP A 177 11.04 -12.51 0.32
N TYR A 178 12.34 -12.80 0.23
CA TYR A 178 12.97 -13.22 -1.02
C TYR A 178 12.36 -14.53 -1.53
N LEU A 179 12.24 -14.64 -2.85
CA LEU A 179 12.00 -15.92 -3.51
C LEU A 179 13.25 -16.79 -3.30
N ASP A 180 13.09 -18.03 -2.81
CA ASP A 180 14.21 -18.95 -2.55
C ASP A 180 14.96 -19.30 -3.85
#